data_AF-A0A9P8IYY7-F1
#
_entry.id   AF-A0A9P8IYY7-F1
#
_cell.length_a   1.000
_cell.length_b   1.000
_cell.length_c   1.000
_cell.angle_alpha   90.00
_cell.angle_beta   90.00
_cell.angle_gamma   90.00
#
_symmetry.space_group_name_H-M   'P 1'
#
loop_
_entity.id
_entity.type
_entity.pdbx_description
1 polymer ?
#
loop_
_entity_poly.entity_id
_entity_poly.type
_entity_poly.pdbx_seq_one_letter_code
_entity_poly.pdbx_strand_id
1 'polypeptide(L)'
;MPVNVGINGFGRIGRIVFRNAIELDNVHVVAVNDPFIEPEYAAYMLKYDSVHGQFKGTIEVSGKDLIVNGKKVTFYTERDPANIPWAETG
;
A
#
# COMPACT_ATOMS: atom_id res chain seq x y z
N MET A 1 3.45 -1.71 -20.74
CA MET A 1 2.50 -1.30 -19.69
C MET A 1 3.12 -1.61 -18.34
N PRO A 2 2.98 -0.73 -17.34
CA PRO A 2 3.39 -1.06 -15.97
C PRO A 2 2.57 -2.24 -15.44
N VAL A 3 3.18 -3.08 -14.62
CA VAL A 3 2.54 -4.25 -14.00
C VAL A 3 1.81 -3.80 -12.74
N ASN A 4 0.53 -4.14 -12.64
CA ASN A 4 -0.25 -3.91 -11.44
C ASN A 4 0.12 -4.95 -10.37
N VAL A 5 0.34 -4.48 -9.14
CA VAL A 5 0.77 -5.32 -8.02
C VAL A 5 -0.13 -5.09 -6.82
N GLY A 6 -0.61 -6.18 -6.24
CA GLY A 6 -1.24 -6.21 -4.91
C GLY A 6 -0.25 -6.68 -3.85
N ILE A 7 -0.33 -6.11 -2.64
CA ILE A 7 0.49 -6.53 -1.49
C ILE A 7 -0.43 -7.09 -0.41
N ASN A 8 -0.26 -8.36 -0.05
CA ASN A 8 -0.97 -8.98 1.07
C ASN A 8 -0.06 -9.02 2.31
N GLY A 9 -0.40 -8.22 3.33
CA GLY A 9 0.36 -7.97 4.55
C GLY A 9 1.18 -6.68 4.46
N PHE A 10 0.82 -5.67 5.26
CA PHE A 10 1.46 -4.35 5.29
C PHE A 10 2.42 -4.17 6.48
N GLY A 11 3.09 -5.26 6.84
CA GLY A 11 4.16 -5.31 7.82
C GLY A 11 5.48 -4.74 7.30
N ARG A 12 6.59 -5.11 7.96
CA ARG A 12 7.94 -4.60 7.63
C ARG A 12 8.32 -4.80 6.16
N ILE A 13 8.17 -6.02 5.64
CA ILE A 13 8.53 -6.32 4.24
C ILE A 13 7.55 -5.67 3.27
N GLY A 14 6.24 -5.76 3.53
CA GLY A 14 5.21 -5.15 2.68
C GLY A 14 5.44 -3.64 2.47
N ARG A 15 5.76 -2.90 3.54
CA ARG A 15 6.07 -1.46 3.44
C ARG A 15 7.37 -1.17 2.70
N ILE A 16 8.41 -1.98 2.89
CA ILE A 16 9.67 -1.81 2.14
C ILE A 16 9.45 -2.10 0.66
N VAL A 17 8.73 -3.17 0.31
CA VAL A 17 8.34 -3.48 -1.06
C VAL A 17 7.54 -2.32 -1.65
N PHE A 18 6.54 -1.81 -0.93
CA PHE A 18 5.75 -0.65 -1.34
C PHE A 18 6.65 0.56 -1.64
N ARG A 19 7.51 0.94 -0.69
CA ARG A 19 8.42 2.09 -0.82
C ARG A 19 9.35 1.99 -2.03
N ASN A 20 9.84 0.80 -2.36
CA ASN A 20 10.70 0.61 -3.53
C ASN A 20 9.90 0.54 -4.83
N ALA A 21 8.73 -0.12 -4.81
CA ALA A 21 7.90 -0.32 -5.99
C ALA A 21 7.40 0.98 -6.60
N ILE A 22 7.04 1.97 -5.77
CA ILE A 22 6.53 3.27 -6.25
C ILE A 22 7.59 4.14 -6.95
N GLU A 23 8.87 3.83 -6.76
CA GLU A 23 10.00 4.52 -7.43
C GLU A 23 10.28 3.93 -8.82
N LEU A 24 9.63 2.82 -9.17
CA LEU A 24 9.81 2.12 -10.44
C LEU A 24 8.68 2.46 -11.40
N ASP A 25 9.02 3.00 -12.57
CA ASP A 25 8.03 3.38 -13.59
C ASP A 25 7.24 2.20 -14.16
N ASN A 26 7.78 0.97 -14.04
CA ASN A 26 7.17 -0.24 -14.57
C ASN A 26 6.34 -1.03 -13.54
N VAL A 27 6.20 -0.54 -12.30
CA VAL A 27 5.41 -1.17 -11.24
C VAL A 27 4.37 -0.20 -10.73
N HIS A 28 3.14 -0.69 -10.61
CA HIS A 28 2.03 0.09 -10.07
C HIS A 28 1.37 -0.67 -8.92
N VAL A 29 1.59 -0.23 -7.70
CA VAL A 29 0.91 -0.81 -6.54
C VAL A 29 -0.53 -0.29 -6.50
N VAL A 30 -1.48 -1.16 -6.83
CA VAL A 30 -2.90 -0.80 -6.95
C VAL A 30 -3.69 -1.10 -5.68
N ALA A 31 -3.24 -2.08 -4.89
CA ALA A 31 -3.93 -2.52 -3.69
C ALA A 31 -2.99 -3.04 -2.61
N VAL A 32 -3.42 -2.87 -1.36
CA VAL A 32 -2.82 -3.46 -0.17
C VAL A 32 -3.92 -4.13 0.64
N ASN A 33 -3.66 -5.32 1.20
CA ASN A 33 -4.52 -5.97 2.16
C ASN A 33 -3.81 -6.15 3.50
N ASP A 34 -4.42 -5.72 4.60
CA ASP A 34 -3.99 -6.11 5.95
C ASP A 34 -5.18 -6.09 6.93
N PRO A 35 -5.63 -7.24 7.46
CA PRO A 35 -6.81 -7.33 8.30
C PRO A 35 -6.61 -6.77 9.72
N PHE A 36 -5.42 -6.27 10.06
CA PHE A 36 -5.08 -5.79 11.40
C PHE A 36 -4.64 -4.33 11.43
N ILE A 37 -4.64 -3.65 10.27
CA ILE A 37 -4.14 -2.29 10.13
C ILE A 37 -5.21 -1.43 9.45
N GLU A 38 -5.62 -0.36 10.13
CA GLU A 38 -6.49 0.67 9.55
C GLU A 38 -5.69 1.61 8.63
N PRO A 39 -6.30 2.22 7.60
CA PRO A 39 -5.61 3.08 6.63
C PRO A 39 -4.82 4.23 7.26
N GLU A 40 -5.34 4.88 8.30
CA GLU A 40 -4.63 5.94 9.03
C GLU A 40 -3.35 5.42 9.68
N TYR A 41 -3.40 4.21 10.23
CA TYR A 41 -2.23 3.60 10.84
C TYR A 41 -1.25 3.10 9.78
N ALA A 42 -1.74 2.55 8.66
CA ALA A 42 -0.91 2.20 7.51
C ALA A 42 -0.15 3.42 6.97
N ALA A 43 -0.83 4.55 6.81
CA ALA A 43 -0.22 5.82 6.37
C ALA A 43 0.87 6.27 7.35
N TYR A 44 0.61 6.20 8.67
CA TYR A 44 1.60 6.52 9.69
C TYR A 44 2.84 5.61 9.61
N MET A 45 2.64 4.28 9.54
CA MET A 45 3.72 3.29 9.44
C MET A 45 4.49 3.38 8.12
N LEU A 46 3.82 3.79 7.04
CA LEU A 46 4.46 4.05 5.76
C LEU A 46 5.27 5.35 5.83
N LYS A 47 4.77 6.39 6.49
CA LYS A 47 5.44 7.70 6.64
C LYS A 47 6.69 7.61 7.50
N TYR A 48 6.63 6.90 8.62
CA TYR A 48 7.73 6.82 9.60
C TYR A 48 8.26 5.39 9.72
N ASP A 49 9.52 5.20 9.34
CA ASP A 49 10.24 3.94 9.55
C ASP A 49 11.50 4.21 10.37
N SER A 50 11.69 3.46 11.46
CA SER A 50 12.81 3.67 12.38
C SER A 50 14.18 3.31 11.78
N VAL A 51 14.22 2.45 10.76
CA VAL A 51 15.47 1.97 10.13
C VAL A 51 15.74 2.76 8.84
N HIS A 52 14.71 2.98 8.03
CA HIS A 52 14.82 3.60 6.71
C HIS A 52 14.44 5.08 6.68
N GLY A 53 14.06 5.64 7.83
CA GLY A 53 13.69 7.04 7.96
C GLY A 53 12.32 7.36 7.38
N GLN A 54 12.10 8.66 7.19
CA GLN A 54 10.83 9.18 6.67
C GLN A 54 10.64 8.86 5.19
N PHE A 55 9.39 8.58 4.83
CA PHE A 55 8.98 8.41 3.45
C PHE A 55 9.19 9.70 2.65
N LYS A 56 9.77 9.58 1.46
CA LYS A 56 10.08 10.70 0.57
C LYS A 56 8.97 10.89 -0.47
N GLY A 57 7.82 11.39 -0.02
CA GLY A 57 6.66 11.58 -0.88
C GLY A 57 5.43 12.06 -0.12
N THR A 58 4.31 12.16 -0.81
CA THR A 58 3.03 12.51 -0.20
C THR A 58 2.25 11.24 0.13
N ILE A 59 1.61 11.24 1.31
CA ILE A 59 0.71 10.19 1.75
C ILE A 59 -0.51 10.89 2.33
N GLU A 60 -1.68 10.58 1.77
CA GLU A 60 -2.97 11.06 2.22
C GLU A 60 -3.90 9.87 2.41
N VAL A 61 -4.80 9.97 3.39
CA VAL A 61 -5.86 8.98 3.61
C VAL A 61 -7.12 9.51 2.92
N SER A 62 -7.73 8.69 2.07
CA SER A 62 -8.94 9.02 1.33
C SER A 62 -10.03 8.00 1.66
N GLY A 63 -10.78 8.28 2.73
CA GLY A 63 -11.74 7.33 3.27
C GLY A 63 -11.03 6.05 3.73
N LYS A 64 -11.36 4.92 3.08
CA LYS A 64 -10.71 3.63 3.37
C LYS A 64 -9.44 3.37 2.58
N ASP A 65 -9.07 4.25 1.66
CA ASP A 65 -7.95 4.06 0.73
C ASP A 65 -6.79 5.01 1.06
N LEU A 66 -5.63 4.77 0.44
CA LEU A 66 -4.49 5.67 0.49
C LEU A 66 -4.29 6.38 -0.85
N ILE A 67 -3.82 7.62 -0.81
CA ILE A 67 -3.29 8.33 -1.97
C ILE A 67 -1.81 8.55 -1.69
N VAL A 68 -0.95 7.93 -2.50
CA VAL A 68 0.51 8.04 -2.37
C VAL A 68 1.09 8.64 -3.64
N ASN A 69 1.79 9.77 -3.53
CA ASN A 69 2.32 10.52 -4.67
C ASN A 69 1.23 10.79 -5.74
N GLY A 70 0.01 11.10 -5.30
CA GLY A 70 -1.16 11.35 -6.16
C GLY A 70 -1.80 10.10 -6.78
N LYS A 71 -1.27 8.89 -6.52
CA LYS A 71 -1.82 7.62 -7.00
C LYS A 71 -2.67 6.96 -5.92
N LYS A 72 -3.87 6.52 -6.30
CA LYS A 72 -4.77 5.80 -5.40
C LYS A 72 -4.27 4.36 -5.19
N VAL A 73 -4.26 3.93 -3.93
CA VAL A 73 -3.99 2.55 -3.50
C VAL A 73 -5.17 2.09 -2.67
N THR A 74 -5.89 1.08 -3.15
CA THR A 74 -7.04 0.54 -2.41
C THR A 74 -6.57 -0.26 -1.21
N PHE A 75 -7.20 -0.03 -0.06
CA PHE A 75 -6.89 -0.78 1.16
C PHE A 75 -8.01 -1.78 1.47
N TYR A 76 -7.62 -3.04 1.64
CA TYR A 76 -8.49 -4.14 2.04
C TYR A 76 -8.12 -4.63 3.44
N THR A 77 -9.09 -5.20 4.15
CA THR A 77 -8.93 -5.73 5.51
C THR A 77 -9.45 -7.16 5.62
N GLU A 78 -9.28 -7.94 4.56
CA GLU A 78 -9.74 -9.32 4.47
C GLU A 78 -8.78 -10.28 5.16
N ARG A 79 -9.33 -11.19 5.98
CA ARG A 79 -8.56 -12.22 6.69
C ARG A 79 -8.26 -13.43 5.83
N ASP A 80 -9.22 -13.83 5.00
CA ASP A 80 -9.03 -14.93 4.05
C ASP A 80 -8.52 -14.34 2.73
N PRO A 81 -7.31 -14.70 2.27
CA PRO A 81 -6.77 -14.21 1.01
C PRO A 81 -7.66 -14.49 -0.21
N ALA A 82 -8.50 -15.53 -0.15
CA ALA A 82 -9.42 -15.86 -1.24
C ALA A 82 -10.55 -14.84 -1.42
N ASN A 83 -10.87 -14.06 -0.37
CA ASN A 83 -11.94 -13.06 -0.39
C ASN A 83 -11.46 -11.67 -0.81
N ILE A 84 -10.15 -11.46 -0.96
CA ILE A 84 -9.62 -10.16 -1.38
C ILE A 84 -10.06 -9.90 -2.83
N PRO A 85 -10.79 -8.82 -3.12
CA PRO A 85 -11.38 -8.59 -4.44
C PRO A 85 -10.36 -7.97 -5.41
N TRP A 86 -9.27 -8.68 -5.69
CA TRP A 86 -8.18 -8.21 -6.56
C TRP A 86 -8.66 -7.76 -7.94
N ALA A 87 -9.67 -8.44 -8.49
CA ALA A 87 -10.23 -8.13 -9.80
C ALA A 87 -10.84 -6.71 -9.89
N GLU A 88 -11.19 -6.06 -8.77
CA GLU A 88 -11.70 -4.69 -8.76
C GLU A 88 -10.60 -3.63 -8.96
N THR A 89 -9.33 -3.99 -8.72
CA THR A 89 -8.19 -3.05 -8.72
C THR A 89 -7.20 -3.27 -9.87
N GLY A 90 -7.33 -4.35 -10.64
CA GLY A 90 -6.66 -4.51 -11.93
C GLY A 90 -6.01 -5.87 -12.14
#